data_AF-A0A4Y7SA05-F1
#
_entry.id   AF-A0A4Y7SA05-F1
#
_cell.length_a   1.000
_cell.length_b   1.000
_cell.length_c   1.000
_cell.angle_alpha   90.00
_cell.angle_beta   90.00
_cell.angle_gamma   90.00
#
_symmetry.space_group_name_H-M   'P 1'
#
loop_
_entity.id
_entity.type
_entity.pdbx_description
1 polymer ?
#
loop_
_entity_poly.entity_id
_entity_poly.type
_entity_poly.pdbx_seq_one_letter_code
_entity_poly.pdbx_strand_id
1 'polypeptide(L)'
;MNSKDRQEALRTIAEDDEVKVMLVSMKAGGVGLNITAANNVIILDPWWNPYVEEQAISRVHRQGQTRDVYVFRIISPNTIEERIKEIQDGKREVVDGYTERCVGVMRRKVSGKVGRWVRSLTSLELAGAISRPSLSVGNV
;
A
#
# COMPACT_ATOMS: atom_id res chain seq x y z
N MET A 1 -1.44 -24.69 12.43
CA MET A 1 -0.02 -24.43 12.16
C MET A 1 0.61 -23.89 13.43
N ASN A 2 1.67 -24.52 13.93
CA ASN A 2 2.38 -24.05 15.12
C ASN A 2 3.17 -22.77 14.77
N SER A 3 3.56 -21.97 15.76
CA SER A 3 4.33 -20.74 15.54
C SER A 3 5.67 -20.99 14.86
N LYS A 4 6.27 -22.16 15.09
CA LYS A 4 7.54 -22.57 14.46
C LYS A 4 7.38 -22.83 12.97
N ASP A 5 6.41 -23.65 12.59
CA ASP A 5 6.11 -23.97 11.18
C ASP A 5 5.78 -22.71 10.37
N ARG A 6 5.14 -21.72 11.00
CA ARG A 6 4.85 -20.42 10.39
C ARG A 6 6.12 -19.65 10.04
N GLN A 7 7.10 -19.63 10.95
CA GLN A 7 8.38 -18.95 10.74
C GLN A 7 9.22 -19.66 9.69
N GLU A 8 9.18 -20.99 9.69
CA GLU A 8 9.85 -21.80 8.67
C GLU A 8 9.29 -21.54 7.27
N ALA A 9 7.96 -21.53 7.11
CA ALA A 9 7.34 -21.20 5.82
C ALA A 9 7.72 -19.78 5.31
N LEU A 10 7.83 -18.80 6.22
CA LEU A 10 8.29 -17.45 5.88
C LEU A 10 9.78 -17.41 5.51
N ARG A 11 10.60 -18.29 6.07
CA ARG A 11 12.01 -18.41 5.71
C ARG A 11 12.16 -19.07 4.35
N THR A 12 11.44 -20.17 4.11
CA THR A 12 11.47 -20.89 2.83
C THR A 12 11.08 -19.99 1.65
N ILE A 13 10.00 -19.22 1.75
CA ILE A 13 9.59 -18.29 0.67
C ILE A 13 10.59 -17.14 0.45
N ALA A 14 11.48 -16.87 1.41
CA ALA A 14 12.49 -15.80 1.32
C ALA A 14 13.85 -16.30 0.84
N GLU A 15 14.22 -17.54 1.15
CA GLU A 15 15.55 -18.12 0.86
C GLU A 15 15.55 -19.09 -0.33
N ASP A 16 14.42 -19.73 -0.63
CA ASP A 16 14.31 -20.75 -1.67
C ASP A 16 13.64 -20.20 -2.94
N ASP A 17 14.41 -20.08 -4.02
CA ASP A 17 13.93 -19.61 -5.33
C ASP A 17 12.99 -20.60 -6.04
N GLU A 18 12.93 -21.88 -5.62
CA GLU A 18 11.97 -22.85 -6.15
C GLU A 18 10.56 -22.58 -5.61
N VAL A 19 10.45 -22.05 -4.39
CA VAL A 19 9.16 -21.75 -3.75
C VAL A 19 8.71 -20.35 -4.15
N LYS A 20 7.81 -20.27 -5.13
CA LYS A 20 7.33 -18.99 -5.70
C LYS A 20 5.98 -18.52 -5.18
N VAL A 21 5.23 -19.39 -4.51
CA VAL A 21 3.84 -19.14 -4.12
C VAL A 21 3.63 -19.50 -2.65
N MET A 22 3.04 -18.58 -1.90
CA MET A 22 2.61 -18.80 -0.52
C MET A 22 1.11 -18.55 -0.42
N LEU A 23 0.37 -19.53 0.11
CA LEU A 23 -1.06 -19.41 0.36
C LEU A 23 -1.30 -18.97 1.80
N VAL A 24 -2.05 -17.88 1.97
CA VAL A 24 -2.38 -17.32 3.27
C VAL A 24 -3.87 -17.06 3.33
N SER A 25 -4.52 -17.50 4.40
CA SER A 25 -5.92 -17.13 4.64
C SER A 25 -6.03 -15.67 5.05
N MET A 26 -7.12 -14.98 4.70
CA MET A 26 -7.31 -13.58 5.07
C MET A 26 -7.22 -13.33 6.59
N LYS A 27 -7.75 -14.26 7.39
CA LYS A 27 -7.64 -14.20 8.86
C LYS A 27 -6.19 -14.27 9.33
N ALA A 28 -5.35 -15.05 8.65
CA ALA A 28 -3.92 -15.14 8.92
C ALA A 28 -3.14 -13.92 8.38
N GLY A 29 -3.65 -13.21 7.37
CA GLY A 29 -3.09 -11.94 6.87
C GLY A 29 -3.25 -10.78 7.87
N GLY A 30 -4.32 -10.78 8.66
CA GLY A 30 -4.55 -9.78 9.72
C GLY A 30 -3.57 -9.89 10.90
N VAL A 31 -3.12 -11.10 11.25
CA VAL A 31 -2.21 -11.35 12.38
C VAL A 31 -0.75 -11.12 12.02
N GLY A 32 -0.32 -9.86 12.00
CA GLY A 32 1.07 -9.43 12.24
C GLY A 32 2.20 -10.14 11.49
N LEU A 33 1.97 -10.64 10.28
CA LEU A 33 3.02 -11.27 9.47
C LEU A 33 3.93 -10.24 8.83
N ASN A 34 5.21 -10.57 8.68
CA ASN A 34 6.15 -9.78 7.89
C ASN A 34 6.47 -10.55 6.61
N ILE A 35 5.88 -10.16 5.48
CA ILE A 35 6.03 -10.85 4.20
C ILE A 35 6.76 -9.91 3.24
N THR A 36 8.05 -9.68 3.48
CA THR A 36 8.86 -8.77 2.66
C THR A 36 9.48 -9.43 1.43
N ALA A 37 9.34 -10.75 1.26
CA ALA A 37 9.87 -11.47 0.10
C ALA A 37 8.92 -11.44 -1.12
N ALA A 38 7.62 -11.23 -0.91
CA ALA A 38 6.62 -11.24 -1.97
C ALA A 38 6.44 -9.85 -2.61
N ASN A 39 6.17 -9.83 -3.92
CA ASN A 39 5.86 -8.62 -4.69
C ASN A 39 4.46 -8.66 -5.31
N ASN A 40 3.94 -9.84 -5.65
CA ASN A 40 2.62 -10.00 -6.24
C ASN A 40 1.64 -10.52 -5.17
N VAL A 41 0.55 -9.79 -4.96
CA VAL A 41 -0.54 -10.18 -4.05
C VAL A 41 -1.78 -10.45 -4.89
N ILE A 42 -2.32 -11.66 -4.76
CA ILE A 42 -3.57 -12.06 -5.43
C ILE A 42 -4.63 -12.27 -4.36
N ILE A 43 -5.70 -11.48 -4.44
CA ILE A 43 -6.88 -11.61 -3.58
C ILE A 43 -7.93 -12.34 -4.40
N LEU A 44 -8.24 -13.56 -3.95
CA LEU A 44 -9.22 -14.44 -4.58
C LEU A 44 -10.63 -14.12 -4.12
N ASP A 45 -10.82 -13.91 -2.82
CA ASP A 45 -12.13 -13.70 -2.22
C ASP A 45 -12.22 -12.27 -1.62
N PRO A 46 -13.06 -11.37 -2.16
CA PRO A 46 -13.22 -10.03 -1.59
C PRO A 46 -13.96 -10.10 -0.25
N TRP A 47 -13.40 -9.45 0.78
CA TRP A 47 -13.99 -9.43 2.12
C TRP A 47 -14.85 -8.17 2.34
N TRP A 48 -16.00 -8.31 2.99
CA TRP A 48 -16.96 -7.22 3.24
C TRP A 48 -16.40 -6.02 4.06
N ASN A 49 -15.24 -6.19 4.69
CA ASN A 49 -14.53 -5.13 5.42
C ASN A 49 -13.22 -4.78 4.69
N PRO A 50 -13.11 -3.58 4.07
CA PRO A 50 -11.93 -3.20 3.28
C PRO A 50 -10.64 -3.12 4.12
N TYR A 51 -10.73 -2.76 5.40
CA TYR A 51 -9.55 -2.56 6.25
C TYR A 51 -8.77 -3.84 6.52
N VAL A 52 -9.43 -4.99 6.53
CA VAL A 52 -8.76 -6.29 6.73
C VAL A 52 -7.88 -6.61 5.53
N GLU A 53 -8.37 -6.31 4.32
CA GLU A 53 -7.65 -6.51 3.08
C GLU A 53 -6.46 -5.54 2.98
N GLU A 54 -6.68 -4.26 3.24
CA GLU A 54 -5.62 -3.24 3.25
C GLU A 54 -4.53 -3.56 4.28
N GLN A 55 -4.91 -4.08 5.45
CA GLN A 55 -3.97 -4.55 6.45
C GLN A 55 -3.15 -5.75 5.97
N ALA A 56 -3.77 -6.68 5.24
CA ALA A 56 -3.07 -7.82 4.65
C ALA A 56 -2.08 -7.36 3.56
N ILE A 57 -2.48 -6.44 2.68
CA ILE A 57 -1.61 -5.83 1.66
C ILE A 57 -0.44 -5.09 2.31
N SER A 58 -0.69 -4.36 3.40
CA SER A 58 0.35 -3.65 4.17
C SER A 58 1.43 -4.59 4.73
N ARG A 59 1.18 -5.90 4.86
CA ARG A 59 2.22 -6.87 5.27
C ARG A 59 3.28 -7.09 4.19
N VAL A 60 2.90 -6.91 2.93
CA VAL A 60 3.76 -7.05 1.74
C VAL A 60 4.34 -5.70 1.34
N HIS A 61 3.49 -4.67 1.31
CA HIS A 61 3.89 -3.28 1.15
C HIS A 61 4.43 -2.72 2.47
N ARG A 62 5.52 -3.31 2.96
CA ARG A 62 6.22 -2.88 4.17
C ARG A 62 7.54 -2.20 3.82
N GLN A 63 7.95 -1.26 4.65
CA GLN A 63 9.27 -0.64 4.60
C GLN A 63 10.35 -1.73 4.66
N GLY A 64 11.20 -1.79 3.63
CA GLY A 64 12.20 -2.85 3.44
C GLY A 64 12.03 -3.62 2.12
N GLN A 65 10.88 -3.49 1.45
CA GLN A 65 10.70 -4.03 0.09
C GLN A 65 11.29 -3.06 -0.94
N THR A 66 12.15 -3.56 -1.83
CA THR A 66 12.79 -2.78 -2.92
C THR A 66 12.08 -2.94 -4.26
N ARG A 67 11.17 -3.92 -4.36
CA ARG A 67 10.43 -4.27 -5.56
C ARG A 67 9.04 -3.62 -5.56
N ASP A 68 8.54 -3.27 -6.73
CA ASP A 68 7.16 -2.79 -6.88
C ASP A 68 6.17 -3.90 -6.48
N VAL A 69 5.17 -3.52 -5.67
CA VAL A 69 4.14 -4.43 -5.18
C VAL A 69 2.88 -4.28 -6.03
N TYR A 70 2.45 -5.38 -6.64
CA TYR A 70 1.23 -5.43 -7.45
C TYR A 70 0.13 -6.16 -6.68
N VAL A 71 -1.06 -5.56 -6.65
CA VAL A 71 -2.25 -6.15 -6.01
C VAL A 71 -3.28 -6.46 -7.09
N PHE A 72 -3.57 -7.74 -7.26
CA PHE A 72 -4.58 -8.25 -8.18
C PHE A 72 -5.79 -8.68 -7.38
N ARG A 73 -6.97 -8.19 -7.74
CA ARG A 73 -8.25 -8.64 -7.21
C ARG A 73 -8.98 -9.39 -8.31
N ILE A 74 -9.32 -10.65 -8.04
CA ILE A 74 -10.15 -11.44 -8.93
C ILE A 74 -11.60 -11.22 -8.48
N ILE A 75 -12.43 -10.73 -9.38
CA ILE A 75 -13.85 -10.47 -9.12
C ILE A 75 -14.64 -11.05 -10.29
N SER A 76 -15.61 -11.90 -9.98
CA SER A 76 -16.50 -12.50 -10.96
C SER A 76 -17.71 -11.59 -11.22
N PRO A 77 -17.97 -11.18 -12.47
CA PRO A 77 -19.07 -10.26 -12.80
C PRO A 77 -20.44 -10.94 -12.61
N ASN A 78 -21.46 -10.15 -12.25
CA ASN A 78 -22.84 -10.63 -11.98
C ASN A 78 -22.94 -11.63 -10.80
N THR A 79 -21.99 -11.59 -9.87
CA THR A 79 -22.02 -12.42 -8.66
C THR A 79 -22.13 -11.57 -7.39
N ILE A 80 -22.28 -12.23 -6.24
CA ILE A 80 -22.30 -11.56 -4.93
C ILE A 80 -21.02 -10.75 -4.66
N GLU A 81 -19.91 -11.06 -5.31
CA GLU A 81 -18.63 -10.37 -5.17
C GLU A 81 -18.70 -8.91 -5.63
N GLU A 82 -19.49 -8.62 -6.66
CA GLU A 82 -19.71 -7.26 -7.16
C GLU A 82 -20.45 -6.42 -6.10
N ARG A 83 -21.48 -6.98 -5.48
CA ARG A 83 -22.19 -6.35 -4.36
C ARG A 83 -21.29 -6.13 -3.15
N ILE A 84 -20.37 -7.06 -2.88
CA ILE A 84 -19.39 -6.89 -1.79
C ILE A 84 -18.47 -5.71 -2.08
N LYS A 85 -18.04 -5.55 -3.34
CA LYS A 85 -17.24 -4.40 -3.77
C LYS A 85 -17.99 -3.09 -3.57
N GLU A 86 -19.26 -3.01 -3.96
CA GLU A 86 -20.11 -1.82 -3.72
C GLU A 86 -20.19 -1.47 -2.22
N ILE A 87 -20.33 -2.48 -1.36
CA ILE A 87 -20.35 -2.28 0.10
C ILE A 87 -18.99 -1.76 0.59
N GLN A 88 -17.87 -2.26 0.05
CA GLN A 88 -16.55 -1.75 0.41
C GLN A 88 -16.40 -0.28 0.01
N ASP A 89 -16.81 0.07 -1.21
CA ASP A 89 -16.69 1.43 -1.76
C ASP A 89 -17.55 2.42 -0.95
N GLY A 90 -18.80 2.05 -0.63
CA GLY A 90 -19.65 2.86 0.23
C GLY A 90 -19.09 3.04 1.65
N LYS A 91 -18.40 2.03 2.20
CA LYS A 91 -17.72 2.16 3.49
C LYS A 91 -16.50 3.06 3.44
N ARG A 92 -15.71 3.02 2.35
CA ARG A 92 -14.56 3.92 2.17
C ARG A 92 -15.04 5.36 2.08
N GLU A 93 -16.07 5.63 1.28
CA GLU A 93 -16.63 6.98 1.11
C GLU A 93 -17.11 7.58 2.44
N VAL A 94 -17.80 6.78 3.26
CA VAL A 94 -18.24 7.24 4.58
C VAL A 94 -17.04 7.63 5.45
N VAL A 95 -16.00 6.80 5.51
CA VAL A 95 -14.81 7.08 6.33
C VAL A 95 -14.01 8.26 5.81
N ASP A 96 -13.89 8.40 4.50
CA ASP A 96 -13.24 9.55 3.86
C ASP A 96 -14.02 10.83 4.19
N GLY A 97 -15.34 10.80 4.10
CA GLY A 97 -16.21 11.92 4.46
C GLY A 97 -16.11 12.34 5.94
N TYR A 98 -15.89 11.41 6.86
CA TYR A 98 -15.59 11.73 8.26
C TYR A 98 -14.20 12.35 8.41
N THR A 99 -13.21 11.81 7.71
CA THR A 99 -11.82 12.29 7.77
C THR A 99 -11.72 13.71 7.24
N GLU A 100 -12.35 14.02 6.10
CA GLU A 100 -12.39 15.38 5.55
C GLU A 100 -13.07 16.37 6.49
N ARG A 101 -14.16 15.95 7.16
CA ARG A 101 -14.86 16.78 8.15
C ARG A 101 -13.96 17.09 9.36
N CYS A 102 -13.14 16.14 9.80
CA CYS A 102 -12.16 16.34 10.87
C CYS A 102 -10.94 17.18 10.42
N VAL A 103 -10.43 16.98 9.20
CA VAL A 103 -9.33 17.76 8.64
C VAL A 103 -9.74 19.23 8.40
N GLY A 104 -11.01 19.46 8.04
CA GLY A 104 -11.61 20.79 7.96
C GLY A 104 -11.63 21.54 9.30
N VAL A 105 -11.74 20.81 10.43
CA VAL A 105 -11.61 21.39 11.79
C VAL A 105 -10.16 21.71 12.13
N MET A 106 -9.19 20.96 11.61
CA MET A 106 -7.75 21.22 11.81
C MET A 106 -7.21 22.41 10.99
N ARG A 107 -8.01 23.00 10.08
CA ARG A 107 -7.58 24.11 9.20
C ARG A 107 -7.92 25.50 9.73
N ARG A 108 -8.11 25.68 11.05
CA ARG A 108 -8.14 27.01 11.68
C ARG A 108 -6.95 27.19 12.63
N LYS A 109 -6.01 28.02 12.16
CA LYS A 109 -4.90 28.65 12.89
C LYS A 109 -3.60 27.82 13.02
N VAL A 110 -2.89 27.68 11.90
CA VAL A 110 -1.42 27.75 11.92
C VAL A 110 -1.01 28.89 10.99
N SER A 111 -1.03 30.11 11.54
CA SER A 111 -0.24 31.23 11.01
C SER A 111 1.20 30.96 11.39
N GLY A 112 1.88 30.17 10.59
CA GLY A 112 3.31 29.90 10.70
C GLY A 112 3.77 29.42 9.34
N LYS A 113 4.69 30.15 8.71
CA LYS A 113 5.31 29.81 7.43
C LYS A 113 5.72 28.34 7.41
N VAL A 114 5.00 27.50 6.67
CA VAL A 114 5.50 26.19 6.22
C VAL A 114 5.26 26.12 4.72
N GLY A 115 6.36 25.91 4.00
CA GLY A 115 6.45 26.00 2.55
C GLY A 115 5.44 25.10 1.84
N ARG A 116 4.77 25.73 0.87
CA ARG A 116 3.81 25.15 -0.05
C ARG A 116 4.54 24.26 -1.08
N TRP A 117 4.45 22.94 -0.93
CA TRP A 117 4.89 21.99 -1.96
C TRP A 117 3.76 21.02 -2.32
N VAL A 118 2.79 21.50 -3.10
CA VAL A 118 2.02 20.68 -4.05
C VAL A 118 1.74 21.57 -5.25
N ARG A 119 2.45 21.34 -6.36
CA ARG A 119 1.96 21.70 -7.69
C ARG A 119 1.91 20.41 -8.50
N SER A 120 0.68 20.02 -8.83
CA SER A 120 0.36 19.20 -9.99
C SER A 120 1.01 19.80 -11.23
N LEU A 121 1.62 18.96 -12.06
CA LEU A 121 1.95 19.30 -13.45
C LEU A 121 1.50 18.14 -14.33
N THR A 122 0.21 18.17 -14.64
CA THR A 122 -0.28 17.69 -15.93
C THR A 122 0.12 18.72 -17.00
N SER A 123 0.77 18.21 -18.05
CA SER A 123 0.97 18.80 -19.39
C SER A 123 1.77 20.11 -19.55
N LEU A 124 2.96 19.93 -20.14
CA LEU A 124 3.54 20.65 -21.29
C LEU A 124 3.39 22.19 -21.35
N GLU A 125 4.49 22.92 -21.10
CA GLU A 125 4.99 23.96 -22.02
C GLU A 125 6.45 24.33 -21.69
N LEU A 126 7.33 24.10 -22.68
CA LEU A 126 8.42 24.92 -23.19
C LEU A 126 9.47 25.60 -22.27
N ALA A 127 10.73 25.50 -22.75
CA ALA A 127 11.98 26.14 -22.31
C ALA A 127 12.61 25.51 -21.05
N GLY A 128 13.76 24.84 -21.13
CA GLY A 128 15.01 25.36 -21.69
C GLY A 128 15.84 25.91 -20.52
N ALA A 129 17.01 25.29 -20.27
CA ALA A 129 17.89 25.48 -19.10
C ALA A 129 17.39 24.74 -17.83
N ILE A 130 18.20 23.93 -17.14
CA ILE A 130 19.42 24.34 -16.46
C ILE A 130 20.37 23.15 -16.31
N SER A 131 21.61 23.43 -16.71
CA SER A 131 22.87 22.74 -16.43
C SER A 131 22.99 22.23 -14.98
N ARG A 132 23.51 21.01 -14.84
CA ARG A 132 24.09 20.50 -13.59
C ARG A 132 25.18 21.45 -13.09
N PRO A 133 25.36 21.59 -11.77
CA PRO A 133 26.71 21.77 -11.24
C PRO A 133 27.05 20.67 -10.24
N SER A 134 28.07 19.93 -10.61
CA SER A 134 29.02 19.27 -9.72
C SER A 134 29.67 20.31 -8.80
N LEU A 135 29.71 20.07 -7.49
CA LEU A 135 30.66 20.76 -6.61
C LEU A 135 31.09 19.80 -5.49
N SER A 136 32.22 19.16 -5.78
CA SER A 136 33.24 18.78 -4.82
C SER A 136 33.71 19.99 -4.02
N VAL A 137 33.80 19.87 -2.70
CA VAL A 137 34.74 20.69 -1.91
C VAL A 137 35.31 19.80 -0.81
N GLY A 138 36.62 19.57 -0.89
CA GLY A 138 37.45 19.06 0.19
C GLY A 138 38.16 20.19 0.96
N ASN A 139 38.81 19.76 2.04
CA ASN A 139 39.80 20.41 2.92
C ASN A 139 39.38 21.63 3.75
N VAL A 140 39.39 21.46 5.08
CA VAL A 140 40.56 21.70 5.95
C VAL A 140 40.66 20.57 6.97
#